data_AF-A0A183JFP4-F1
#
_entry.id   AF-A0A183JFP4-F1
#
_cell.length_a   1.000
_cell.length_b   1.000
_cell.length_c   1.000
_cell.angle_alpha   90.00
_cell.angle_beta   90.00
_cell.angle_gamma   90.00
#
_symmetry.space_group_name_H-M   'P 1'
#
loop_
_entity.id
_entity.type
_entity.pdbx_description
1 polymer ?
#
loop_
_entity_poly.entity_id
_entity_poly.type
_entity_poly.pdbx_seq_one_letter_code
_entity_poly.pdbx_strand_id
1 'polypeptide(L)'
;MTRGSPHRSHKKHRHKNRDRSRSPLDQITDRIATRRDDQSPSDTGGTGVDISLSVAETNALRAKLGLAPLDADDTSKSERAVDNQADCYVHAPAKDIRKIRESEAIKEKLNVLKEKRSLLDKIGQEKLSTPSACESDVQSWVEKMREKERIQKQAEERAKLLSEIDDQLAVSEFVESRLIQHGKKYKPNDLAGLRVEHSSSRFVDGQSVILTIKDSGLLGNVLVPKVFYM
;
A
#
# COMPACT_ATOMS: atom_id res chain seq x y z
N MET A 1 -52.64 9.39 36.56
CA MET A 1 -52.71 7.92 36.43
C MET A 1 -52.65 7.52 34.96
N THR A 2 -51.60 6.79 34.55
CA THR A 2 -51.40 6.08 33.24
C THR A 2 -51.31 7.00 32.00
N ARG A 3 -50.49 6.81 30.95
CA ARG A 3 -49.83 5.68 30.24
C ARG A 3 -48.61 6.29 29.52
N GLY A 4 -47.56 5.62 29.05
CA GLY A 4 -47.22 4.23 28.81
C GLY A 4 -45.84 4.25 28.13
N SER A 5 -44.94 3.37 28.57
CA SER A 5 -43.55 3.31 28.13
C SER A 5 -43.44 2.54 26.80
N PRO A 6 -42.70 3.01 25.78
CA PRO A 6 -42.53 2.24 24.55
C PRO A 6 -41.48 1.15 24.75
N HIS A 7 -41.95 -0.08 24.83
CA HIS A 7 -41.16 -1.31 24.80
C HIS A 7 -40.33 -1.39 23.50
N ARG A 8 -39.00 -1.31 23.63
CA ARG A 8 -38.04 -1.53 22.54
C ARG A 8 -37.82 -3.03 22.36
N SER A 9 -38.39 -3.59 21.29
CA SER A 9 -38.24 -5.00 20.93
C SER A 9 -36.82 -5.27 20.37
N HIS A 10 -35.98 -5.91 21.18
CA HIS A 10 -34.70 -6.44 20.72
C HIS A 10 -34.93 -7.72 19.90
N LYS A 11 -34.90 -7.59 18.57
CA LYS A 11 -34.92 -8.71 17.63
C LYS A 11 -33.55 -9.41 17.67
N LYS A 12 -33.47 -10.55 18.36
CA LYS A 12 -32.27 -11.41 18.39
C LYS A 12 -32.07 -12.01 16.99
N HIS A 13 -31.05 -11.54 16.27
CA HIS A 13 -30.57 -12.20 15.06
C HIS A 13 -29.79 -13.45 15.46
N ARG A 14 -30.41 -14.62 15.24
CA ARG A 14 -29.80 -15.94 15.39
C ARG A 14 -28.98 -16.22 14.13
N HIS A 15 -27.66 -16.10 14.20
CA HIS A 15 -26.77 -16.51 13.12
C HIS A 15 -26.91 -18.02 12.92
N LYS A 16 -27.44 -18.40 11.75
CA LYS A 16 -27.53 -19.78 11.31
C LYS A 16 -26.14 -20.18 10.81
N ASN A 17 -25.52 -21.15 11.48
CA ASN A 17 -24.26 -21.77 11.07
C ASN A 17 -24.34 -22.12 9.58
N ARG A 18 -23.46 -21.52 8.79
CA ARG A 18 -23.24 -21.90 7.41
C ARG A 18 -22.25 -23.05 7.46
N ASP A 19 -22.81 -24.26 7.43
CA ASP A 19 -22.07 -25.50 7.33
C ASP A 19 -21.01 -25.39 6.23
N ARG A 20 -19.76 -25.66 6.63
CA ARG A 20 -18.64 -25.91 5.73
C ARG A 20 -18.93 -27.21 5.00
N SER A 21 -19.62 -27.13 3.87
CA SER A 21 -19.66 -28.22 2.91
C SER A 21 -18.27 -28.40 2.32
N ARG A 22 -17.58 -29.39 2.89
CA ARG A 22 -16.36 -30.05 2.43
C ARG A 22 -16.67 -30.68 1.07
N SER A 23 -16.12 -30.14 -0.02
CA SER A 23 -16.27 -30.74 -1.36
C SER A 23 -15.65 -32.14 -1.40
N PRO A 24 -16.38 -33.17 -1.83
CA PRO A 24 -15.81 -34.49 -2.13
C PRO A 24 -15.55 -34.60 -3.63
N LEU A 25 -14.29 -34.50 -4.06
CA LEU A 25 -13.87 -34.99 -5.38
C LEU A 25 -12.35 -35.25 -5.45
N ASP A 26 -11.87 -36.18 -4.63
CA ASP A 26 -10.64 -36.94 -4.89
C ASP A 26 -11.03 -38.23 -5.60
N GLN A 27 -11.24 -38.20 -6.93
CA GLN A 27 -11.24 -39.38 -7.80
C GLN A 27 -10.94 -38.97 -9.26
N ILE A 28 -9.65 -38.87 -9.61
CA ILE A 28 -9.22 -39.12 -10.98
C ILE A 28 -8.05 -40.10 -10.89
N THR A 29 -8.39 -41.38 -10.94
CA THR A 29 -7.48 -42.48 -11.18
C THR A 29 -7.15 -42.57 -12.67
N ASP A 30 -5.87 -42.78 -12.94
CA ASP A 30 -5.29 -43.57 -14.04
C ASP A 30 -6.00 -43.56 -15.39
N ARG A 31 -5.53 -42.69 -16.29
CA ARG A 31 -5.61 -42.95 -17.73
C ARG A 31 -4.39 -42.42 -18.50
N ILE A 32 -3.68 -43.39 -19.10
CA ILE A 32 -2.97 -43.34 -20.39
C ILE A 32 -1.48 -42.97 -20.34
N ALA A 33 -0.61 -43.99 -20.47
CA ALA A 33 0.13 -44.26 -21.72
C ALA A 33 1.16 -45.37 -21.49
N THR A 34 0.78 -46.62 -21.73
CA THR A 34 1.74 -47.69 -22.01
C THR A 34 2.44 -47.35 -23.32
N ARG A 35 3.73 -47.00 -23.24
CA ARG A 35 4.60 -46.93 -24.42
C ARG A 35 4.79 -48.35 -24.93
N ARG A 36 4.31 -48.61 -26.15
CA ARG A 36 4.63 -49.81 -26.91
C ARG A 36 6.06 -49.67 -27.41
N ASP A 37 6.93 -50.59 -27.02
CA ASP A 37 8.20 -50.81 -27.68
C ASP A 37 7.92 -51.41 -29.06
N ASP A 38 8.20 -50.63 -30.10
CA ASP A 38 8.10 -51.03 -31.50
C ASP A 38 9.44 -51.67 -31.87
N GLN A 39 9.59 -52.98 -31.62
CA GLN A 39 10.73 -53.75 -32.11
C GLN A 39 10.50 -54.12 -33.57
N SER A 40 11.30 -53.51 -34.45
CA SER A 40 11.36 -53.86 -35.88
C SER A 40 11.88 -55.30 -36.08
N PRO A 41 11.42 -56.03 -37.10
CA PRO A 41 11.88 -57.38 -37.37
C PRO A 41 13.32 -57.35 -37.93
N SER A 42 14.21 -58.09 -37.28
CA SER A 42 15.53 -58.43 -37.79
C SER A 42 15.39 -59.38 -38.98
N ASP A 43 15.45 -58.84 -40.19
CA ASP A 43 15.51 -59.66 -41.40
C ASP A 43 16.88 -60.33 -41.47
N THR A 44 16.86 -61.65 -41.53
CA THR A 44 18.02 -62.51 -41.46
C THR A 44 18.26 -63.07 -42.84
N GLY A 45 19.41 -62.75 -43.43
CA GLY A 45 20.04 -63.59 -44.45
C GLY A 45 19.51 -63.43 -45.88
N GLY A 46 20.17 -62.55 -46.63
CA GLY A 46 20.15 -62.57 -48.10
C GLY A 46 21.56 -62.37 -48.62
N THR A 47 22.24 -63.47 -48.93
CA THR A 47 23.49 -63.51 -49.69
C THR A 47 23.25 -62.96 -51.10
N GLY A 48 23.34 -61.64 -51.23
CA GLY A 48 23.49 -60.94 -52.49
C GLY A 48 24.92 -60.45 -52.56
N VAL A 49 25.71 -61.05 -53.45
CA VAL A 49 27.06 -60.64 -53.86
C VAL A 49 27.24 -59.13 -53.73
N ASP A 50 28.22 -58.71 -52.92
CA ASP A 50 28.55 -57.31 -52.62
C ASP A 50 28.84 -56.49 -53.89
N ILE A 51 27.82 -55.83 -54.42
CA ILE A 51 27.98 -54.73 -55.37
C ILE A 51 27.86 -53.42 -54.57
N SER A 52 28.75 -53.24 -53.60
CA SER A 52 28.87 -51.98 -52.87
C SER A 52 29.89 -51.11 -53.59
N LEU A 53 29.46 -49.95 -54.09
CA LEU A 53 30.37 -48.96 -54.66
C LEU A 53 31.29 -48.44 -53.55
N SER A 54 32.57 -48.22 -53.86
CA SER A 54 33.51 -47.65 -52.89
C SER A 54 33.06 -46.24 -52.45
N VAL A 55 33.40 -45.80 -51.23
CA VAL A 55 33.05 -44.45 -50.72
C VAL A 55 33.47 -43.35 -51.70
N ALA A 56 34.61 -43.52 -52.38
CA ALA A 56 35.07 -42.61 -53.43
C ALA A 56 34.12 -42.55 -54.63
N GLU A 57 33.61 -43.70 -55.08
CA GLU A 57 32.66 -43.80 -56.18
C GLU A 57 31.27 -43.24 -55.80
N THR A 58 30.82 -43.49 -54.55
CA THR A 58 29.59 -42.88 -54.02
C THR A 58 29.72 -41.36 -53.88
N ASN A 59 30.89 -40.85 -53.48
CA ASN A 59 31.17 -39.42 -53.40
C ASN A 59 31.15 -38.74 -54.77
N ALA A 60 31.66 -39.42 -55.81
CA ALA A 60 31.55 -38.93 -57.18
C ALA A 60 30.10 -38.82 -57.65
N LEU A 61 29.23 -39.76 -57.26
CA LEU A 61 27.80 -39.68 -57.53
C LEU A 61 27.11 -38.56 -56.72
N ARG A 62 27.46 -38.37 -55.44
CA ARG A 62 26.95 -37.25 -54.62
C ARG A 62 27.31 -35.90 -55.22
N ALA A 63 28.55 -35.72 -55.69
CA ALA A 63 28.98 -34.49 -56.33
C ALA A 63 28.15 -34.17 -57.59
N LYS A 64 27.88 -35.18 -58.42
CA LYS A 64 27.01 -35.02 -59.62
C LYS A 64 25.57 -34.64 -59.26
N LEU A 65 25.11 -35.04 -58.07
CA LEU A 65 23.80 -34.70 -57.52
C LEU A 65 23.82 -33.44 -56.66
N GLY A 66 24.96 -32.75 -56.52
CA GLY A 66 25.11 -31.55 -55.71
C GLY A 66 25.05 -31.78 -54.19
N LEU A 67 25.23 -33.01 -53.73
CA LEU A 67 25.23 -33.40 -52.32
C LEU A 67 26.66 -33.37 -51.74
N ALA A 68 26.78 -33.01 -50.47
CA ALA A 68 28.07 -32.97 -49.76
C ALA A 68 28.73 -34.37 -49.71
N PRO A 69 30.05 -34.50 -49.94
CA PRO A 69 30.76 -35.78 -49.85
C PRO A 69 30.64 -36.45 -48.48
N LEU A 70 30.73 -37.78 -48.44
CA LEU A 70 30.87 -38.57 -47.22
C LEU A 70 32.34 -38.56 -46.77
N ASP A 71 32.54 -38.44 -45.46
CA ASP A 71 33.86 -38.49 -44.84
C ASP A 71 34.41 -39.92 -44.87
N ALA A 72 35.66 -40.07 -45.32
CA ALA A 72 36.28 -41.37 -45.58
C ALA A 72 36.98 -42.00 -44.36
N ASP A 73 36.98 -41.33 -43.20
CA ASP A 73 37.72 -41.77 -42.01
C ASP A 73 36.81 -41.80 -40.77
N ASP A 74 36.62 -42.98 -40.17
CA ASP A 74 35.84 -43.21 -38.93
C ASP A 74 36.55 -42.69 -37.65
N THR A 75 37.32 -41.61 -37.73
CA THR A 75 38.03 -41.06 -36.56
C THR A 75 38.20 -39.53 -36.61
N SER A 76 37.18 -38.76 -36.20
CA SER A 76 37.37 -37.59 -35.31
C SER A 76 36.07 -36.79 -35.06
N LYS A 77 35.55 -36.97 -33.84
CA LYS A 77 34.98 -35.98 -32.92
C LYS A 77 34.51 -34.63 -33.53
N SER A 78 33.19 -34.45 -33.61
CA SER A 78 32.55 -33.18 -33.95
C SER A 78 32.78 -32.12 -32.86
N GLU A 79 33.47 -31.04 -33.21
CA GLU A 79 33.37 -29.76 -32.51
C GLU A 79 32.01 -29.12 -32.88
N ARG A 80 30.99 -29.42 -32.09
CA ARG A 80 29.81 -28.56 -32.00
C ARG A 80 30.19 -27.35 -31.15
N ALA A 81 30.19 -26.16 -31.75
CA ALA A 81 30.12 -24.91 -31.00
C ALA A 81 28.81 -24.90 -30.20
N VAL A 82 28.89 -25.27 -28.92
CA VAL A 82 27.81 -25.10 -27.96
C VAL A 82 28.05 -23.73 -27.33
N ASP A 83 27.19 -22.75 -27.64
CA ASP A 83 27.18 -21.47 -26.95
C ASP A 83 27.14 -21.71 -25.43
N ASN A 84 28.21 -21.31 -24.74
CA ASN A 84 28.34 -21.37 -23.27
C ASN A 84 27.43 -20.33 -22.58
N GLN A 85 26.18 -20.19 -23.02
CA GLN A 85 25.14 -19.41 -22.34
C GLN A 85 24.67 -20.09 -21.03
N ALA A 86 25.08 -21.34 -20.81
CA ALA A 86 24.75 -22.12 -19.62
C ALA A 86 25.64 -21.77 -18.39
N ASP A 87 26.86 -21.24 -18.60
CA ASP A 87 27.84 -21.05 -17.52
C ASP A 87 27.70 -19.72 -16.75
N CYS A 88 26.80 -18.84 -17.19
CA CYS A 88 26.54 -17.55 -16.57
C CYS A 88 25.11 -17.38 -16.04
N TYR A 89 24.34 -18.48 -15.90
CA TYR A 89 23.01 -18.44 -15.29
C TYR A 89 23.10 -18.37 -13.76
N VAL A 90 23.20 -17.15 -13.24
CA VAL A 90 23.07 -16.90 -11.79
C VAL A 90 21.60 -17.06 -11.42
N HIS A 91 21.26 -18.17 -10.75
CA HIS A 91 19.94 -18.39 -10.20
C HIS A 91 19.61 -17.33 -9.14
N ALA A 92 18.60 -16.49 -9.42
CA ALA A 92 18.06 -15.60 -8.40
C ALA A 92 17.45 -16.44 -7.26
N PRO A 93 17.64 -16.03 -5.99
CA PRO A 93 17.04 -16.74 -4.87
C PRO A 93 15.51 -16.77 -5.00
N ALA A 94 14.92 -17.91 -4.63
CA ALA A 94 13.49 -18.10 -4.69
C ALA A 94 12.76 -17.05 -3.83
N LYS A 95 11.71 -16.44 -4.40
CA LYS A 95 10.88 -15.48 -3.68
C LYS A 95 10.07 -16.20 -2.59
N ASP A 96 10.10 -15.65 -1.39
CA ASP A 96 9.28 -16.15 -0.28
C ASP A 96 7.80 -15.80 -0.51
N ILE A 97 7.05 -16.77 -1.03
CA ILE A 97 5.61 -16.63 -1.33
C ILE A 97 4.77 -16.30 -0.09
N ARG A 98 5.25 -16.64 1.11
CA ARG A 98 4.52 -16.37 2.36
C ARG A 98 4.57 -14.89 2.69
N LYS A 99 5.76 -14.29 2.65
CA LYS A 99 5.96 -12.85 2.87
C LYS A 99 5.21 -12.01 1.83
N ILE A 100 5.19 -12.45 0.58
CA ILE A 100 4.44 -11.78 -0.48
C ILE A 100 2.95 -11.79 -0.16
N ARG A 101 2.37 -12.96 0.12
CA ARG A 101 0.95 -13.10 0.48
C ARG A 101 0.58 -12.30 1.73
N GLU A 102 1.44 -12.28 2.75
CA GLU A 102 1.24 -11.46 3.95
C GLU A 102 1.25 -9.97 3.63
N SER A 103 2.19 -9.51 2.80
CA SER A 103 2.27 -8.11 2.38
C SER A 103 1.06 -7.69 1.54
N GLU A 104 0.55 -8.58 0.67
CA GLU A 104 -0.65 -8.37 -0.13
C GLU A 104 -1.90 -8.29 0.74
N ALA A 105 -2.03 -9.18 1.74
CA ALA A 105 -3.14 -9.15 2.69
C ALA A 105 -3.15 -7.85 3.52
N ILE A 106 -1.98 -7.30 3.89
CA ILE A 106 -1.88 -6.01 4.57
C ILE A 106 -2.27 -4.87 3.63
N LYS A 107 -1.81 -4.89 2.37
CA LYS A 107 -2.17 -3.89 1.35
C LYS A 107 -3.68 -3.86 1.10
N GLU A 108 -4.32 -5.02 1.00
CA GLU A 108 -5.77 -5.12 0.83
C GLU A 108 -6.52 -4.48 2.00
N LYS A 109 -6.14 -4.80 3.25
CA LYS A 109 -6.72 -4.17 4.45
C LYS A 109 -6.57 -2.65 4.44
N LEU A 110 -5.41 -2.14 4.02
CA LEU A 110 -5.16 -0.70 3.91
C LEU A 110 -6.02 -0.05 2.82
N ASN A 111 -6.23 -0.72 1.69
CA ASN A 111 -7.09 -0.22 0.62
C ASN A 111 -8.54 -0.12 1.09
N VAL A 112 -9.07 -1.14 1.77
CA VAL A 112 -10.43 -1.10 2.36
C VAL A 112 -10.57 0.07 3.34
N LEU A 113 -9.56 0.32 4.19
CA LEU A 113 -9.59 1.46 5.12
C LEU A 113 -9.52 2.81 4.41
N LYS A 114 -8.71 2.93 3.35
CA LYS A 114 -8.62 4.14 2.51
C LYS A 114 -9.93 4.41 1.80
N GLU A 115 -10.53 3.39 1.19
CA GLU A 115 -11.84 3.49 0.54
C GLU A 115 -12.90 3.92 1.53
N LYS A 116 -12.96 3.29 2.71
CA LYS A 116 -13.86 3.70 3.79
C LYS A 116 -13.66 5.16 4.18
N ARG A 117 -12.41 5.62 4.34
CA ARG A 117 -12.11 7.04 4.63
C ARG A 117 -12.58 7.94 3.49
N SER A 118 -12.28 7.59 2.24
CA SER A 118 -12.70 8.38 1.08
C SER A 118 -14.22 8.50 0.96
N LEU A 119 -14.97 7.44 1.31
CA LEU A 119 -16.43 7.46 1.35
C LEU A 119 -16.94 8.36 2.48
N LEU A 120 -16.32 8.32 3.66
CA LEU A 120 -16.67 9.21 4.76
C LEU A 120 -16.37 10.68 4.43
N ASP A 121 -15.26 10.95 3.74
CA ASP A 121 -14.90 12.29 3.29
C ASP A 121 -15.93 12.81 2.26
N LYS A 122 -16.34 11.98 1.30
CA LYS A 122 -17.42 12.30 0.34
C LYS A 122 -18.75 12.58 1.05
N ILE A 123 -19.16 11.71 1.97
CA ILE A 123 -20.38 11.92 2.78
C ILE A 123 -20.25 13.21 3.61
N GLY A 124 -19.07 13.51 4.14
CA GLY A 124 -18.79 14.76 4.86
C GLY A 124 -18.95 15.99 3.97
N GLN A 125 -18.44 15.94 2.74
CA GLN A 125 -18.61 16.99 1.74
C GLN A 125 -20.07 17.15 1.32
N GLU A 126 -20.78 16.05 1.06
CA GLU A 126 -22.21 16.07 0.71
C GLU A 126 -23.08 16.66 1.83
N LYS A 127 -22.75 16.39 3.10
CA LYS A 127 -23.45 17.02 4.26
C LYS A 127 -23.24 18.53 4.35
N LEU A 128 -22.10 19.04 3.88
CA LEU A 128 -21.85 20.49 3.75
C LEU A 128 -22.54 21.06 2.50
N SER A 129 -22.80 20.21 1.51
CA SER A 129 -23.51 20.54 0.27
C SER A 129 -24.99 20.19 0.36
N THR A 130 -25.69 20.60 1.43
CA THR A 130 -27.14 20.74 1.33
C THR A 130 -27.42 21.96 0.45
N PRO A 131 -27.97 21.81 -0.77
CA PRO A 131 -28.41 22.98 -1.50
C PRO A 131 -29.51 23.61 -0.65
N SER A 132 -29.25 24.83 -0.15
CA SER A 132 -30.33 25.67 0.34
C SER A 132 -31.29 25.82 -0.84
N ALA A 133 -32.44 25.16 -0.77
CA ALA A 133 -33.44 25.08 -1.84
C ALA A 133 -34.07 26.47 -2.19
N CYS A 134 -33.51 27.55 -1.66
CA CYS A 134 -33.93 28.94 -1.79
C CYS A 134 -32.73 29.85 -2.14
N GLU A 135 -31.80 29.39 -3.00
CA GLU A 135 -30.71 30.22 -3.54
C GLU A 135 -30.90 30.57 -5.03
N SER A 136 -31.93 30.06 -5.70
CA SER A 136 -32.17 30.31 -7.13
C SER A 136 -33.10 31.49 -7.43
N ASP A 137 -33.66 32.15 -6.40
CA ASP A 137 -34.64 33.22 -6.59
C ASP A 137 -34.02 34.61 -6.38
N VAL A 138 -34.15 35.50 -7.38
CA VAL A 138 -33.57 36.86 -7.36
C VAL A 138 -34.07 37.67 -6.16
N GLN A 139 -35.30 37.41 -5.71
CA GLN A 139 -35.90 38.07 -4.54
C GLN A 139 -35.13 37.74 -3.25
N SER A 140 -34.79 36.46 -3.04
CA SER A 140 -34.01 36.03 -1.87
C SER A 140 -32.60 36.65 -1.82
N TRP A 141 -32.01 36.95 -2.98
CA TRP A 141 -30.72 37.63 -3.08
C TRP A 141 -30.82 39.10 -2.70
N VAL A 142 -31.86 39.80 -3.19
CA VAL A 142 -32.13 41.19 -2.83
C VAL A 142 -32.43 41.33 -1.33
N GLU A 143 -33.19 40.40 -0.76
CA GLU A 143 -33.46 40.35 0.69
C GLU A 143 -32.20 40.15 1.51
N LYS A 144 -31.32 39.21 1.11
CA LYS A 144 -30.01 39.01 1.76
C LYS A 144 -29.10 40.24 1.63
N MET A 145 -29.12 40.94 0.49
CA MET A 145 -28.34 42.17 0.31
C MET A 145 -28.83 43.29 1.24
N ARG A 146 -30.15 43.49 1.33
CA ARG A 146 -30.74 44.45 2.26
C ARG A 146 -30.49 44.08 3.72
N GLU A 147 -30.57 42.81 4.09
CA GLU A 147 -30.28 42.39 5.47
C GLU A 147 -28.78 42.55 5.79
N LYS A 148 -27.87 42.26 4.85
CA LYS A 148 -26.44 42.57 5.01
C LYS A 148 -26.19 44.05 5.20
N GLU A 149 -26.84 44.91 4.40
CA GLU A 149 -26.75 46.37 4.54
C GLU A 149 -27.28 46.82 5.91
N ARG A 150 -28.40 46.25 6.36
CA ARG A 150 -28.99 46.53 7.67
C ARG A 150 -28.06 46.11 8.81
N ILE A 151 -27.47 44.92 8.72
CA ILE A 151 -26.49 44.40 9.70
C ILE A 151 -25.23 45.26 9.70
N GLN A 152 -24.72 45.62 8.51
CA GLN A 152 -23.55 46.47 8.37
C GLN A 152 -23.80 47.84 8.99
N LYS A 153 -24.93 48.48 8.69
CA LYS A 153 -25.31 49.75 9.30
C LYS A 153 -25.43 49.66 10.82
N GLN A 154 -26.04 48.60 11.34
CA GLN A 154 -26.10 48.36 12.80
C GLN A 154 -24.72 48.12 13.41
N ALA A 155 -23.82 47.45 12.70
CA ALA A 155 -22.45 47.22 13.13
C ALA A 155 -21.64 48.52 13.10
N GLU A 156 -21.81 49.37 12.10
CA GLU A 156 -21.20 50.70 11.98
C GLU A 156 -21.70 51.63 13.10
N GLU A 157 -23.00 51.65 13.36
CA GLU A 157 -23.59 52.39 14.49
C GLU A 157 -23.02 51.92 15.83
N ARG A 158 -22.91 50.60 16.03
CA ARG A 158 -22.28 50.03 17.23
C ARG A 158 -20.78 50.33 17.31
N ALA A 159 -20.06 50.24 16.21
CA ALA A 159 -18.63 50.52 16.16
C ALA A 159 -18.34 51.99 16.44
N LYS A 160 -19.17 52.91 15.90
CA LYS A 160 -19.09 54.34 16.19
C LYS A 160 -19.35 54.63 17.67
N LEU A 161 -20.36 54.00 18.26
CA LEU A 161 -20.64 54.12 19.69
C LEU A 161 -19.47 53.61 20.55
N LEU A 162 -18.89 52.47 20.17
CA LEU A 162 -17.73 51.90 20.88
C LEU A 162 -16.47 52.77 20.72
N SER A 163 -16.25 53.36 19.55
CA SER A 163 -15.13 54.29 19.31
C SER A 163 -15.23 55.52 20.19
N GLU A 164 -16.41 56.14 20.25
CA GLU A 164 -16.64 57.31 21.13
C GLU A 164 -16.43 56.96 22.62
N ILE A 165 -16.83 55.76 23.03
CA ILE A 165 -16.59 55.26 24.40
C ILE A 165 -15.10 55.00 24.64
N ASP A 166 -14.37 54.48 23.66
CA ASP A 166 -12.93 54.21 23.76
C ASP A 166 -12.10 55.50 23.80
N ASP A 167 -12.46 56.50 22.99
CA ASP A 167 -11.86 57.83 22.98
C ASP A 167 -12.03 58.53 24.35
N GLN A 168 -13.17 58.32 25.01
CA GLN A 168 -13.42 58.83 26.36
C GLN A 168 -12.73 58.02 27.46
N LEU A 169 -12.44 56.73 27.23
CA LEU A 169 -11.88 55.85 28.24
C LEU A 169 -10.36 55.72 28.18
N ALA A 170 -9.69 55.95 27.04
CA ALA A 170 -8.24 55.77 26.88
C ALA A 170 -7.71 54.42 27.42
N VAL A 171 -8.58 53.41 27.57
CA VAL A 171 -8.26 52.08 28.13
C VAL A 171 -7.68 51.15 27.06
N SER A 172 -7.81 51.49 25.78
CA SER A 172 -7.32 50.70 24.65
C SER A 172 -5.81 50.41 24.73
N GLU A 173 -4.98 51.41 25.02
CA GLU A 173 -3.51 51.26 25.12
C GLU A 173 -3.08 50.29 26.25
N PHE A 174 -3.83 50.27 27.36
CA PHE A 174 -3.54 49.40 28.51
C PHE A 174 -3.94 47.94 28.27
N VAL A 175 -4.96 47.69 27.45
CA VAL A 175 -5.45 46.32 27.15
C VAL A 175 -4.72 45.70 25.96
N GLU A 176 -4.39 46.49 24.94
CA GLU A 176 -3.67 46.03 23.75
C GLU A 176 -2.25 45.56 24.08
N SER A 177 -1.56 46.31 24.95
CA SER A 177 -0.25 45.94 25.50
C SER A 177 -0.27 44.63 26.30
N ARG A 178 -1.42 44.25 26.88
CA ARG A 178 -1.61 42.97 27.58
C ARG A 178 -1.93 41.82 26.62
N LEU A 179 -2.62 42.09 25.51
CA LEU A 179 -3.00 41.08 24.52
C LEU A 179 -1.82 40.66 23.62
N ILE A 180 -0.96 41.60 23.23
CA ILE A 180 0.20 41.36 22.34
C ILE A 180 1.29 40.52 23.04
N GLN A 181 1.33 40.52 24.38
CA GLN A 181 2.31 39.77 25.17
C GLN A 181 2.02 38.26 25.25
N HIS A 182 0.95 37.76 24.63
CA HIS A 182 0.64 36.33 24.53
C HIS A 182 1.40 35.61 23.41
N GLY A 183 2.68 35.94 23.19
CA GLY A 183 3.61 34.94 22.69
C GLY A 183 3.55 33.74 23.64
N LYS A 184 3.44 32.51 23.12
CA LYS A 184 3.28 31.29 23.92
C LYS A 184 4.50 31.12 24.85
N LYS A 185 4.43 31.70 26.05
CA LYS A 185 5.41 31.51 27.11
C LYS A 185 5.19 30.11 27.66
N TYR A 186 6.12 29.22 27.38
CA TYR A 186 6.10 27.87 27.93
C TYR A 186 6.12 27.95 29.46
N LYS A 187 5.19 27.24 30.08
CA LYS A 187 5.08 27.11 31.53
C LYS A 187 5.84 25.87 31.99
N PRO A 188 6.22 25.77 33.27
CA PRO A 188 6.84 24.56 33.81
C PRO A 188 5.96 23.31 33.60
N ASN A 189 4.63 23.47 33.58
CA ASN A 189 3.70 22.38 33.27
C ASN A 189 3.84 21.83 31.85
N ASP A 190 4.32 22.64 30.89
CA ASP A 190 4.50 22.20 29.49
C ASP A 190 5.76 21.32 29.33
N LEU A 191 6.65 21.33 30.33
CA LEU A 191 7.83 20.47 30.40
C LEU A 191 7.52 19.12 31.09
N ALA A 192 6.29 18.91 31.55
CA ALA A 192 5.90 17.69 32.24
C ALA A 192 6.02 16.48 31.30
N GLY A 193 6.77 15.46 31.74
CA GLY A 193 6.99 14.22 30.99
C GLY A 193 8.26 14.18 30.14
N LEU A 194 8.94 15.32 29.93
CA LEU A 194 10.28 15.31 29.33
C LEU A 194 11.30 14.81 30.37
N ARG A 195 12.16 13.88 29.95
CA ARG A 195 13.25 13.36 30.80
C ARG A 195 14.55 14.09 30.49
N VAL A 196 15.28 14.44 31.53
CA VAL A 196 16.62 15.04 31.42
C VAL A 196 17.65 13.91 31.52
N GLU A 197 18.49 13.75 30.49
CA GLU A 197 19.52 12.69 30.44
C GLU A 197 20.76 13.05 31.30
N HIS A 198 20.96 14.31 31.62
CA HIS A 198 22.09 14.75 32.44
C HIS A 198 21.96 14.29 33.90
N SER A 199 23.10 13.95 34.51
CA SER A 199 23.19 13.55 35.92
C SER A 199 22.80 14.69 36.86
N SER A 200 22.16 14.36 37.98
CA SER A 200 21.73 15.32 39.00
C SER A 200 22.89 16.14 39.58
N SER A 201 24.09 15.56 39.63
CA SER A 201 25.32 16.22 40.11
C SER A 201 25.75 17.44 39.30
N ARG A 202 25.25 17.59 38.07
CA ARG A 202 25.57 18.75 37.22
C ARG A 202 24.72 19.98 37.56
N PHE A 203 23.66 19.81 38.34
CA PHE A 203 22.83 20.91 38.82
C PHE A 203 23.36 21.34 40.19
N VAL A 204 23.91 22.56 40.25
CA VAL A 204 24.33 23.20 41.49
C VAL A 204 23.27 24.23 41.87
N ASP A 205 22.84 24.22 43.13
CA ASP A 205 21.84 25.16 43.63
C ASP A 205 22.29 26.61 43.40
N GLY A 206 21.41 27.42 42.82
CA GLY A 206 21.70 28.81 42.46
C GLY A 206 22.29 29.03 41.06
N GLN A 207 22.61 27.97 40.31
CA GLN A 207 23.02 28.08 38.90
C GLN A 207 21.88 27.68 37.95
N SER A 208 21.51 28.57 37.04
CA SER A 208 20.56 28.27 35.97
C SER A 208 21.27 27.64 34.78
N VAL A 209 20.97 26.37 34.47
CA VAL A 209 21.51 25.65 33.31
C VAL A 209 20.46 25.58 32.20
N ILE A 210 20.81 26.01 30.99
CA ILE A 210 19.93 25.93 29.82
C ILE A 210 19.99 24.49 29.28
N LEU A 211 18.82 23.87 29.16
CA LEU A 211 18.67 22.53 28.59
C LEU A 211 18.20 22.61 27.14
N THR A 212 18.78 21.79 26.29
CA THR A 212 18.41 21.67 24.87
C THR A 212 17.81 20.29 24.60
N ILE A 213 16.91 20.20 23.62
CA ILE A 213 16.35 18.92 23.18
C ILE A 213 17.45 18.13 22.46
N LYS A 214 17.61 16.85 22.81
CA LYS A 214 18.52 15.93 22.12
C LYS A 214 17.91 15.49 20.78
N ASP A 215 18.73 15.46 19.73
CA ASP A 215 18.30 14.93 18.43
C ASP A 215 17.88 13.46 18.56
N SER A 216 16.68 13.16 18.07
CA SER A 216 16.18 11.79 18.01
C SER A 216 15.57 11.50 16.64
N GLY A 217 15.83 10.30 16.12
CA GLY A 217 15.28 9.88 14.83
C GLY A 217 13.76 9.71 14.93
N LEU A 218 13.03 10.41 14.06
CA LEU A 218 11.56 10.39 14.02
C LEU A 218 10.97 8.98 13.85
N LEU A 219 11.73 8.07 13.20
CA LEU A 219 11.31 6.69 12.94
C LEU A 219 11.76 5.70 14.02
N GLY A 220 12.70 6.06 14.89
CA GLY A 220 13.26 5.18 15.92
C GLY A 220 12.44 5.15 17.22
N ASN A 221 11.61 6.17 17.45
CA ASN A 221 10.82 6.31 18.68
C ASN A 221 9.42 5.68 18.58
N VAL A 222 9.08 5.05 17.46
CA VAL A 222 7.89 4.21 17.37
C VAL A 222 8.18 2.96 18.20
N LEU A 223 7.58 2.90 19.39
CA LEU A 223 7.71 1.81 20.34
C LEU A 223 7.28 0.50 19.65
N VAL A 224 8.22 -0.19 19.01
CA VAL A 224 8.02 -1.56 18.55
C VAL A 224 7.87 -2.39 19.82
N PRO A 225 6.71 -3.04 20.06
CA PRO A 225 6.56 -3.87 21.24
C PRO A 225 7.63 -4.97 21.19
N LYS A 226 8.62 -4.88 22.08
CA LYS A 226 9.58 -5.95 22.32
C LYS A 226 8.80 -7.13 22.90
N VAL A 227 8.43 -8.07 22.04
CA VAL A 227 7.95 -9.38 22.47
C VAL A 227 9.17 -10.13 23.01
N PHE A 228 9.33 -10.13 24.34
CA PHE A 228 10.24 -11.05 25.01
C PHE A 228 9.64 -12.46 24.94
N TYR A 229 10.32 -13.39 24.29
CA TYR A 229 10.08 -14.81 24.49
C TYR A 229 10.96 -15.26 25.67
N MET A 230 10.33 -15.90 26.65
CA MET A 230 11.01 -16.70 27.68
C MET A 230 11.40 -18.06 27.11
#